data_AF-A0A4Q3RSI9-F1
#
_entry.id   AF-A0A4Q3RSI9-F1
#
_cell.length_a   1.000
_cell.length_b   1.000
_cell.length_c   1.000
_cell.angle_alpha   90.00
_cell.angle_beta   90.00
_cell.angle_gamma   90.00
#
_symmetry.space_group_name_H-M   'P 1'
#
loop_
_entity.id
_entity.type
_entity.pdbx_description
1 polymer ?
#
loop_
_entity_poly.entity_id
_entity_poly.type
_entity_poly.pdbx_seq_one_letter_code
_entity_poly.pdbx_strand_id
1 'polypeptide(L)'
;MKRHIKYIIVHSTATFDPKISQFYGDFHFVVERGGEIKKIHPEITILKNVVAADNEAIHVAYAGGRNKTGNLGDTRTPVQEEALFNKLIALSVKYPSARIVGHDEFEAATGCPGFNVKEWLKHYEPEIAVA
;
A
#
# COMPACT_ATOMS: atom_id res chain seq x y z
N MET A 1 12.46 21.37 -9.41
CA MET A 1 11.42 20.72 -10.24
C MET A 1 10.66 19.73 -9.36
N LYS A 2 9.32 19.73 -9.37
CA LYS A 2 8.55 18.75 -8.59
C LYS A 2 8.66 17.37 -9.26
N ARG A 3 8.95 16.32 -8.50
CA ARG A 3 9.03 14.92 -8.98
C ARG A 3 7.71 14.53 -9.65
N HIS A 4 7.76 13.97 -10.86
CA HIS A 4 6.59 13.41 -11.53
C HIS A 4 6.23 12.08 -10.88
N ILE A 5 4.96 11.92 -10.47
CA ILE A 5 4.46 10.70 -9.86
C ILE A 5 3.54 10.01 -10.86
N LYS A 6 3.97 8.83 -11.30
CA LYS A 6 3.29 7.98 -12.28
C LYS A 6 2.60 6.79 -11.62
N TYR A 7 3.09 6.35 -10.46
CA TYR A 7 2.57 5.17 -9.76
C TYR A 7 2.32 5.44 -8.28
N ILE A 8 1.22 4.89 -7.79
CA ILE A 8 0.97 4.65 -6.36
C ILE A 8 0.96 3.12 -6.21
N ILE A 9 2.02 2.57 -5.64
CA ILE A 9 2.25 1.12 -5.57
C ILE A 9 1.85 0.64 -4.18
N VAL A 10 0.94 -0.32 -4.14
CA VAL A 10 0.43 -0.94 -2.91
C VAL A 10 1.24 -2.20 -2.58
N HIS A 11 1.65 -2.29 -1.32
CA HIS A 11 2.46 -3.37 -0.76
C HIS A 11 1.81 -3.96 0.50
N SER A 12 2.34 -5.10 0.92
CA SER A 12 2.26 -5.56 2.30
C SER A 12 3.66 -5.56 2.92
N THR A 13 3.75 -5.49 4.25
CA THR A 13 5.05 -5.56 4.93
C THR A 13 5.60 -6.99 5.05
N ALA A 14 4.91 -7.98 4.47
CA ALA A 14 5.21 -9.41 4.54
C ALA A 14 5.46 -9.95 5.96
N THR A 15 4.70 -9.47 6.94
CA THR A 15 4.82 -9.86 8.35
C THR A 15 3.60 -10.59 8.89
N PHE A 16 3.83 -11.36 9.96
CA PHE A 16 2.80 -11.95 10.80
C PHE A 16 2.24 -10.91 11.77
N ASP A 17 0.97 -11.03 12.14
CA ASP A 17 0.40 -10.34 13.31
C ASP A 17 0.76 -11.12 14.59
N PRO A 18 1.29 -10.51 15.67
CA PRO A 18 1.52 -9.08 15.93
C PRO A 18 2.97 -8.60 15.70
N LYS A 19 3.73 -9.23 14.80
CA LYS A 19 5.11 -8.81 14.52
C LYS A 19 5.14 -7.50 13.72
N ILE A 20 5.84 -6.51 14.25
CA ILE A 20 6.16 -5.27 13.55
C ILE A 20 7.23 -5.55 12.51
N SER A 21 7.04 -5.03 11.30
CA SER A 21 8.01 -5.21 10.22
C SER A 21 9.23 -4.32 10.39
N GLN A 22 10.40 -4.86 10.05
CA GLN A 22 11.64 -4.10 9.95
C GLN A 22 11.72 -3.28 8.64
N PHE A 23 10.82 -3.54 7.68
CA PHE A 23 10.82 -2.96 6.34
C PHE A 23 10.02 -1.66 6.21
N TYR A 24 9.68 -1.00 7.33
CA TYR A 24 8.89 0.25 7.28
C TYR A 24 9.58 1.35 6.46
N GLY A 25 10.93 1.38 6.47
CA GLY A 25 11.73 2.33 5.70
C GLY A 25 11.61 2.20 4.17
N ASP A 26 11.01 1.11 3.67
CA ASP A 26 10.85 0.89 2.23
C ASP A 26 9.55 1.51 1.68
N PHE A 27 8.78 2.20 2.53
CA PHE A 27 7.48 2.75 2.18
C PHE A 27 7.37 4.24 2.54
N HIS A 28 6.54 4.98 1.80
CA HIS A 28 6.20 6.35 2.17
C HIS A 28 5.16 6.37 3.29
N PHE A 29 4.19 5.45 3.18
CA PHE A 29 3.10 5.31 4.13
C PHE A 29 2.93 3.84 4.52
N VAL A 30 2.67 3.59 5.79
CA VAL A 30 2.27 2.28 6.31
C VAL A 30 0.94 2.40 7.04
N VAL A 31 -0.03 1.59 6.67
CA VAL A 31 -1.32 1.46 7.36
C VAL A 31 -1.19 0.37 8.43
N GLU A 32 -1.17 0.80 9.69
CA GLU A 32 -1.10 -0.07 10.86
C GLU A 32 -2.34 -0.94 11.00
N ARG A 33 -2.25 -2.02 11.80
CA ARG A 33 -3.34 -2.98 12.02
C ARG A 33 -4.65 -2.35 12.50
N GLY A 34 -4.55 -1.27 13.28
CA GLY A 34 -5.69 -0.50 13.78
C GLY A 34 -6.21 0.59 12.83
N GLY A 35 -5.68 0.69 11.60
CA GLY A 35 -6.08 1.71 10.62
C GLY A 35 -5.30 3.03 10.69
N GLU A 36 -4.42 3.21 11.68
CA GLU A 36 -3.52 4.37 11.74
C GLU A 36 -2.60 4.42 10.52
N ILE A 37 -2.50 5.56 9.85
CA ILE A 37 -1.57 5.75 8.72
C ILE A 37 -0.31 6.43 9.24
N LYS A 38 0.80 5.70 9.27
CA LYS A 38 2.12 6.28 9.55
C LYS A 38 2.76 6.79 8.27
N LYS A 39 3.19 8.05 8.30
CA LYS A 39 4.07 8.62 7.27
C LYS A 39 5.51 8.36 7.67
N ILE A 40 6.20 7.49 6.91
CA ILE A 40 7.59 7.11 7.19
C ILE A 40 8.55 8.05 6.48
N HIS A 41 8.27 8.33 5.19
CA HIS A 41 9.08 9.21 4.37
C HIS A 41 8.24 10.29 3.69
N PRO A 42 8.81 11.47 3.42
CA PRO A 42 8.13 12.46 2.61
C PRO A 42 8.02 11.97 1.15
N GLU A 43 6.93 12.32 0.48
CA GLU A 43 6.61 11.91 -0.92
C GLU A 43 7.66 12.33 -1.96
N ILE A 44 8.54 13.28 -1.62
CA ILE A 44 9.65 13.70 -2.47
C ILE A 44 10.83 12.72 -2.44
N THR A 45 10.94 11.89 -1.41
CA THR A 45 12.01 10.91 -1.27
C THR A 45 11.84 9.79 -2.28
N ILE A 46 12.93 9.42 -2.95
CA ILE A 46 12.96 8.23 -3.79
C ILE A 46 13.34 7.06 -2.87
N LEU A 47 12.45 6.07 -2.77
CA LEU A 47 12.69 4.83 -2.04
C LEU A 47 13.12 3.74 -3.02
N LYS A 48 13.89 2.78 -2.55
CA LYS A 48 14.35 1.64 -3.36
C LYS A 48 13.50 0.44 -3.02
N ASN A 49 12.52 0.11 -3.85
CA ASN A 49 11.61 -0.99 -3.58
C ASN A 49 11.17 -1.68 -4.88
N VAL A 50 10.67 -0.91 -5.85
CA VAL A 50 10.34 -1.39 -7.21
C VAL A 50 11.25 -0.66 -8.21
N VAL A 51 12.43 -1.22 -8.48
CA VAL A 51 13.51 -0.55 -9.24
C VAL A 51 13.03 0.07 -10.56
N ALA A 52 12.12 -0.61 -11.26
CA ALA A 52 11.56 -0.15 -12.53
C ALA A 52 10.67 1.11 -12.43
N ALA A 53 10.16 1.44 -11.23
CA ALA A 53 9.20 2.51 -11.00
C ALA A 53 9.62 3.52 -9.91
N ASP A 54 10.63 3.20 -9.09
CA ASP A 54 11.03 3.95 -7.90
C ASP A 54 11.20 5.46 -8.14
N ASN A 55 11.71 5.89 -9.29
CA ASN A 55 11.88 7.33 -9.58
C ASN A 55 10.54 8.10 -9.67
N GLU A 56 9.43 7.41 -9.94
CA GLU A 56 8.12 8.00 -10.22
C GLU A 56 7.01 7.41 -9.33
N ALA A 57 7.37 6.73 -8.23
CA ALA A 57 6.43 5.97 -7.40
C ALA A 57 6.28 6.50 -5.97
N ILE A 58 5.04 6.46 -5.47
CA ILE A 58 4.74 6.50 -4.03
C ILE A 58 4.39 5.08 -3.59
N HIS A 59 5.09 4.60 -2.55
CA HIS A 59 4.92 3.26 -2.00
C HIS A 59 4.06 3.33 -0.74
N VAL A 60 2.94 2.59 -0.74
CA VAL A 60 2.00 2.50 0.38
C VAL A 60 1.90 1.05 0.79
N ALA A 61 2.19 0.72 2.04
CA ALA A 61 2.02 -0.63 2.56
C ALA A 61 0.91 -0.71 3.60
N TYR A 62 0.34 -1.89 3.80
CA TYR A 62 -0.34 -2.23 5.04
C TYR A 62 0.54 -3.16 5.89
N ALA A 63 0.48 -3.01 7.21
CA ALA A 63 1.15 -3.88 8.16
C ALA A 63 0.49 -5.27 8.17
N GLY A 64 1.22 -6.30 7.75
CA GLY A 64 0.73 -7.67 7.60
C GLY A 64 1.25 -8.34 6.32
N GLY A 65 0.46 -9.26 5.77
CA GLY A 65 0.75 -9.94 4.50
C GLY A 65 1.22 -11.39 4.63
N ARG A 66 1.43 -11.91 5.85
CA ARG A 66 1.60 -13.34 6.09
C ARG A 66 0.46 -13.91 6.91
N ASN A 67 -0.14 -14.97 6.41
CA ASN A 67 -1.20 -15.70 7.12
C ASN A 67 -0.62 -16.58 8.24
N LYS A 68 -1.49 -17.28 8.99
CA LYS A 68 -1.08 -18.16 10.10
C LYS A 68 -0.18 -19.34 9.68
N THR A 69 -0.22 -19.75 8.40
CA THR A 69 0.66 -20.81 7.87
C THR A 69 1.98 -20.27 7.33
N GLY A 70 2.19 -18.95 7.37
CA GLY A 70 3.40 -18.27 6.91
C GLY A 70 3.42 -17.93 5.42
N ASN A 71 2.36 -18.25 4.69
CA ASN A 71 2.23 -17.93 3.28
C ASN A 71 1.81 -16.48 3.10
N LEU A 72 2.21 -15.89 1.97
CA LEU A 72 1.74 -14.56 1.58
C LEU A 72 0.25 -14.59 1.26
N GLY A 73 -0.45 -13.53 1.61
CA GLY A 73 -1.87 -13.37 1.30
C GLY A 73 -2.48 -12.11 1.88
N ASP A 74 -3.74 -11.84 1.54
CA ASP A 74 -4.49 -10.74 2.12
C ASP A 74 -4.76 -11.02 3.60
N THR A 75 -4.30 -10.11 4.47
CA THR A 75 -4.51 -10.19 5.91
C THR A 75 -4.99 -8.85 6.47
N ARG A 76 -5.50 -7.96 5.62
CA ARG A 76 -5.97 -6.65 6.05
C ARG A 76 -7.14 -6.82 7.02
N THR A 77 -7.21 -5.93 8.00
CA THR A 77 -8.44 -5.72 8.79
C THR A 77 -9.40 -4.81 8.02
N PRO A 78 -10.71 -4.82 8.34
CA PRO A 78 -11.66 -3.88 7.75
C PRO A 78 -11.22 -2.41 7.91
N VAL A 79 -10.71 -2.04 9.09
CA VAL A 79 -10.18 -0.69 9.36
C VAL A 79 -8.91 -0.37 8.55
N GLN A 80 -8.10 -1.38 8.21
CA GLN A 80 -6.96 -1.21 7.29
C GLN A 80 -7.43 -1.01 5.85
N GLU A 81 -8.45 -1.73 5.41
CA GLU A 81 -9.02 -1.56 4.07
C GLU A 81 -9.53 -0.13 3.88
N GLU A 82 -10.28 0.38 4.87
CA GLU A 82 -10.82 1.74 4.83
C GLU A 82 -9.71 2.80 4.83
N ALA A 83 -8.76 2.69 5.77
CA ALA A 83 -7.65 3.63 5.85
C ALA A 83 -6.77 3.59 4.60
N LEU A 84 -6.50 2.40 4.06
CA LEU A 84 -5.75 2.23 2.82
C LEU A 84 -6.52 2.86 1.65
N PHE A 85 -7.81 2.59 1.51
CA PHE A 85 -8.65 3.15 0.45
C PHE A 85 -8.62 4.68 0.49
N ASN A 86 -8.93 5.26 1.66
CA ASN A 86 -8.91 6.71 1.87
C ASN A 86 -7.55 7.33 1.53
N LYS A 87 -6.46 6.65 1.90
CA LYS A 87 -5.10 7.10 1.56
C LYS A 87 -4.83 7.09 0.06
N LEU A 88 -5.26 6.04 -0.63
CA LEU A 88 -5.08 5.90 -2.08
C LEU A 88 -5.89 6.94 -2.84
N ILE A 89 -7.13 7.21 -2.43
CA ILE A 89 -7.96 8.29 -3.01
C ILE A 89 -7.32 9.67 -2.76
N ALA A 90 -6.85 9.95 -1.55
CA ALA A 90 -6.18 11.22 -1.26
C ALA A 90 -4.92 11.43 -2.14
N LEU A 91 -4.15 10.36 -2.37
CA LEU A 91 -2.98 10.40 -3.25
C LEU A 91 -3.36 10.53 -4.73
N SER A 92 -4.43 9.89 -5.19
CA SER A 92 -4.87 10.02 -6.59
C SER A 92 -5.41 11.40 -6.91
N VAL A 93 -6.12 12.03 -5.96
CA VAL A 93 -6.54 13.45 -6.10
C VAL A 93 -5.32 14.37 -6.18
N LYS A 94 -4.29 14.12 -5.36
CA LYS A 94 -3.05 14.89 -5.37
C LYS A 94 -2.19 14.67 -6.61
N TYR A 95 -2.20 13.45 -7.15
CA TYR A 95 -1.43 13.02 -8.31
C TYR A 95 -2.36 12.42 -9.36
N PRO A 96 -3.13 13.25 -10.09
CA PRO A 96 -4.20 12.77 -10.97
C PRO A 96 -3.71 11.94 -12.17
N SER A 97 -2.42 12.02 -12.53
CA SER A 97 -1.82 11.17 -13.56
C SER A 97 -1.33 9.81 -13.04
N ALA A 98 -1.33 9.60 -11.71
CA ALA A 98 -0.77 8.40 -11.13
C ALA A 98 -1.73 7.21 -11.20
N ARG A 99 -1.20 6.05 -11.57
CA ARG A 99 -1.94 4.79 -11.56
C ARG A 99 -1.77 4.10 -10.22
N ILE A 100 -2.87 3.63 -9.62
CA ILE A 100 -2.84 2.79 -8.43
C ILE A 100 -2.70 1.33 -8.87
N VAL A 101 -1.66 0.65 -8.39
CA VAL A 101 -1.29 -0.72 -8.79
C VAL A 101 -0.72 -1.51 -7.61
N GLY A 102 -0.75 -2.84 -7.68
CA GLY A 102 -0.01 -3.69 -6.75
C GLY A 102 1.45 -3.86 -7.16
N HIS A 103 2.30 -4.32 -6.23
CA HIS A 103 3.70 -4.68 -6.54
C HIS A 103 3.76 -5.86 -7.52
N ASP A 104 2.82 -6.81 -7.43
CA ASP A 104 2.64 -7.95 -8.32
C ASP A 104 2.52 -7.59 -9.81
N GLU A 105 2.07 -6.37 -10.14
CA GLU A 105 2.05 -5.89 -11.53
C GLU A 105 3.44 -5.62 -12.12
N PHE A 106 4.45 -5.43 -11.28
CA PHE A 106 5.85 -5.31 -11.69
C PHE A 106 6.59 -6.63 -11.53
N GLU A 107 6.33 -7.34 -10.43
CA GLU A 107 7.01 -8.58 -10.07
C GLU A 107 6.01 -9.61 -9.52
N ALA A 108 5.30 -10.30 -10.42
CA ALA A 108 4.24 -11.26 -10.06
C ALA A 108 4.70 -12.36 -9.09
N ALA A 109 5.97 -12.78 -9.19
CA ALA A 109 6.57 -13.80 -8.32
C ALA A 109 6.61 -13.39 -6.84
N THR A 110 6.52 -12.09 -6.54
CA THR A 110 6.50 -11.59 -5.15
C THR A 110 5.22 -11.95 -4.42
N GLY A 111 4.10 -12.12 -5.13
CA GLY A 111 2.77 -12.27 -4.51
C GLY A 111 2.35 -11.08 -3.63
N CYS A 112 3.04 -9.95 -3.70
CA CYS A 112 2.77 -8.73 -2.95
C CYS A 112 1.80 -7.84 -3.73
N PRO A 113 0.71 -7.30 -3.15
CA PRO A 113 0.42 -7.19 -1.72
C PRO A 113 -0.37 -8.36 -1.13
N GLY A 114 -0.62 -9.44 -1.87
CA GLY A 114 -1.39 -10.60 -1.41
C GLY A 114 -2.86 -10.57 -1.82
N PHE A 115 -3.28 -9.55 -2.58
CA PHE A 115 -4.59 -9.38 -3.18
C PHE A 115 -4.48 -8.57 -4.48
N ASN A 116 -5.51 -8.66 -5.34
CA ASN A 116 -5.58 -7.86 -6.54
C ASN A 116 -6.08 -6.44 -6.23
N VAL A 117 -5.19 -5.45 -6.31
CA VAL A 117 -5.49 -4.06 -5.96
C VAL A 117 -6.56 -3.44 -6.86
N LYS A 118 -6.52 -3.71 -8.17
CA LYS A 118 -7.47 -3.13 -9.12
C LYS A 118 -8.87 -3.69 -8.92
N GLU A 119 -8.98 -5.01 -8.74
CA GLU A 119 -10.27 -5.64 -8.47
C GLU A 119 -10.81 -5.17 -7.13
N TRP A 120 -9.98 -5.10 -6.08
CA TRP A 120 -10.42 -4.53 -4.80
C TRP A 120 -10.95 -3.09 -4.95
N LEU A 121 -10.23 -2.20 -5.62
CA LEU A 121 -10.68 -0.80 -5.81
C LEU A 121 -11.99 -0.66 -6.60
N LYS A 122 -12.31 -1.59 -7.49
CA LYS A 122 -13.58 -1.57 -8.24
C LYS A 122 -14.79 -1.98 -7.39
N HIS A 123 -14.56 -2.82 -6.40
CA HIS A 123 -15.61 -3.48 -5.63
C HIS A 123 -15.67 -3.04 -4.16
N TYR A 124 -14.69 -2.28 -3.69
CA TYR A 124 -14.65 -1.83 -2.31
C TYR A 124 -15.70 -0.76 -2.04
N GLU A 125 -16.54 -1.01 -1.03
CA GLU A 125 -17.53 -0.08 -0.52
C GLU A 125 -17.14 0.30 0.91
N PRO A 126 -16.73 1.56 1.17
CA PRO A 126 -16.44 1.99 2.53
C PRO A 126 -17.73 2.03 3.35
N GLU A 127 -17.65 1.59 4.62
CA GLU A 127 -18.75 1.78 5.55
C GLU A 127 -18.91 3.26 5.87
N ILE A 128 -19.96 3.88 5.33
CA ILE A 128 -20.29 5.27 5.61
C ILE A 128 -21.22 5.30 6.82
N ALA A 129 -20.68 5.59 8.00
CA ALA A 129 -21.48 5.90 9.17
C ALA A 129 -22.14 7.28 8.98
N VAL A 130 -23.39 7.28 8.52
CA VAL A 130 -24.24 8.49 8.52
C VAL A 130 -24.89 8.58 9.90
N ALA A 131 -24.50 9.59 10.67
CA ALA A 131 -25.12 9.93 11.95
C ALA A 131 -26.46 10.65 11.75
#